data_AF-A0A6P0NK41-F1
#
_entry.id   AF-A0A6P0NK41-F1
#
_cell.length_a   1.000
_cell.length_b   1.000
_cell.length_c   1.000
_cell.angle_alpha   90.00
_cell.angle_beta   90.00
_cell.angle_gamma   90.00
#
_symmetry.space_group_name_H-M   'P 1'
#
loop_
_entity.id
_entity.type
_entity.pdbx_description
1 polymer ?
#
loop_
_entity_poly.entity_id
_entity_poly.type
_entity_poly.pdbx_seq_one_letter_code
_entity_poly.pdbx_strand_id
1 'polypeptide(L)'
;MIKTNVNITPEAQELLKKAAAKKQVSVEELASEILNEAIQNKLVGVVNISENKKEYPSNPLANKQPYFYYADPEEPAISVEDWDMENSYKEVL
;
A
#
# COMPACT_ATOMS: atom_id res chain seq x y z
N MET A 1 -12.67 -11.19 20.54
CA MET A 1 -12.45 -12.57 20.07
C MET A 1 -12.89 -12.65 18.62
N ILE A 2 -11.98 -13.00 17.71
CA ILE A 2 -12.31 -13.20 16.29
C ILE A 2 -12.61 -14.69 16.11
N LYS A 3 -13.73 -15.03 15.44
CA LYS A 3 -14.07 -16.41 15.10
C LYS A 3 -13.86 -16.59 13.60
N THR A 4 -13.14 -17.63 13.20
CA THR A 4 -12.90 -17.96 11.80
C THR A 4 -13.11 -19.45 11.59
N ASN A 5 -13.59 -19.80 10.40
CA ASN A 5 -13.66 -21.19 9.97
C ASN A 5 -12.32 -21.57 9.35
N VAL A 6 -11.76 -22.70 9.76
CA VAL A 6 -10.47 -23.19 9.27
C VAL A 6 -10.70 -24.52 8.58
N ASN A 7 -10.15 -24.66 7.38
CA ASN A 7 -10.18 -25.94 6.68
C ASN A 7 -9.03 -26.82 7.19
N ILE A 8 -9.35 -28.02 7.64
CA ILE A 8 -8.40 -29.02 8.13
C ILE A 8 -8.71 -30.38 7.51
N THR A 9 -7.73 -31.28 7.49
CA THR A 9 -7.96 -32.63 6.99
C THR A 9 -8.85 -33.44 7.95
N PRO A 10 -9.62 -34.43 7.45
CA PRO A 10 -10.47 -35.28 8.30
C PRO A 10 -9.67 -36.01 9.39
N GLU A 11 -8.45 -36.45 9.08
CA GLU A 11 -7.54 -37.09 10.03
C GLU A 11 -7.14 -36.14 11.17
N ALA A 12 -6.76 -34.90 10.83
CA ALA A 12 -6.43 -33.88 11.81
C ALA A 12 -7.63 -33.55 12.71
N GLN A 13 -8.84 -33.50 12.14
CA GLN A 13 -10.06 -33.26 12.90
C GLN A 13 -10.32 -34.37 13.93
N GLU A 14 -10.15 -35.63 13.55
CA GLU A 14 -10.32 -36.77 14.46
C GLU A 14 -9.28 -36.77 15.59
N LEU A 15 -8.02 -36.47 15.27
CA LEU A 15 -6.98 -36.31 16.29
C LEU A 15 -7.29 -35.17 17.26
N LEU A 16 -7.79 -34.05 16.74
CA LEU A 16 -8.10 -32.88 17.55
C LEU A 16 -9.28 -33.13 18.51
N LYS A 17 -10.33 -33.83 18.05
CA LYS A 17 -11.43 -34.28 18.91
C LYS A 17 -10.95 -35.20 20.03
N LYS A 18 -10.11 -36.19 19.71
CA LYS A 18 -9.56 -37.13 20.70
C LYS A 18 -8.68 -36.41 21.74
N ALA A 19 -7.84 -35.49 21.29
CA ALA A 19 -6.98 -34.70 22.16
C ALA A 19 -7.79 -33.77 23.07
N ALA A 20 -8.81 -33.10 22.54
CA ALA A 20 -9.71 -32.23 23.30
C ALA A 20 -10.46 -33.01 24.38
N ALA A 21 -11.00 -34.19 24.04
CA ALA A 21 -11.64 -35.09 25.00
C ALA A 21 -10.67 -35.51 26.11
N LYS A 22 -9.43 -35.85 25.77
CA LYS A 22 -8.40 -36.23 26.76
C LYS A 22 -8.02 -35.08 27.69
N LYS A 23 -7.96 -33.84 27.16
CA LYS A 23 -7.66 -32.63 27.92
C LYS A 23 -8.88 -32.03 28.64
N GLN A 24 -10.09 -32.56 28.42
CA GLN A 24 -11.35 -32.03 28.96
C GLN A 24 -11.61 -30.56 28.60
N VAL A 25 -11.22 -30.16 27.39
CA VAL A 25 -11.43 -28.81 26.84
C VAL A 25 -12.27 -28.87 25.58
N SER A 26 -12.79 -27.72 25.15
CA SER A 26 -13.50 -27.64 23.86
C SER A 26 -12.54 -27.80 22.67
N VAL A 27 -13.07 -28.29 21.55
CA VAL A 27 -12.31 -28.48 20.30
C VAL A 27 -11.81 -27.12 19.80
N GLU A 28 -12.63 -26.09 19.92
CA GLU A 28 -12.36 -24.72 19.52
C GLU A 28 -11.24 -24.10 20.35
N GLU A 29 -11.25 -24.33 21.67
CA GLU A 29 -10.23 -23.82 22.58
C GLU A 29 -8.88 -24.48 22.32
N LEU A 30 -8.85 -25.81 22.15
CA LEU A 30 -7.62 -26.52 21.80
C LEU A 30 -7.09 -26.10 20.42
N ALA A 31 -7.96 -25.93 19.44
CA ALA A 31 -7.57 -25.45 18.11
C ALA A 31 -6.99 -24.03 18.18
N SER A 32 -7.59 -23.16 18.99
CA SER A 32 -7.14 -21.78 19.17
C SER A 32 -5.77 -21.73 19.86
N GLU A 33 -5.56 -22.54 20.90
CA GLU A 33 -4.27 -22.67 21.59
C GLU A 33 -3.16 -23.07 20.61
N ILE A 34 -3.38 -24.15 19.85
CA ILE A 34 -2.41 -24.66 18.87
C ILE A 34 -2.15 -23.64 17.77
N LEU A 35 -3.19 -22.99 17.25
CA LEU A 35 -3.03 -22.00 16.18
C LEU A 35 -2.24 -20.78 16.66
N ASN A 36 -2.51 -20.30 17.87
CA ASN A 36 -1.77 -19.17 18.45
C ASN A 36 -0.29 -19.51 18.64
N GLU A 37 0.01 -20.70 19.16
CA GLU A 37 1.39 -21.16 19.31
C GLU A 37 2.09 -21.30 17.94
N ALA A 38 1.41 -21.89 16.95
CA ALA A 38 1.95 -22.05 15.60
C ALA A 38 2.20 -20.71 14.91
N ILE A 39 1.32 -19.71 15.10
CA ILE A 39 1.50 -18.36 14.58
C ILE A 39 2.75 -17.73 15.18
N GLN A 40 2.93 -17.79 16.51
CA GLN A 40 4.12 -17.24 17.16
C GLN A 40 5.39 -17.96 16.64
N ASN A 41 5.37 -19.29 16.59
CA ASN A 41 6.56 -20.05 16.19
C ASN A 41 6.93 -19.88 14.70
N LYS A 42 5.94 -19.76 13.81
CA LYS A 42 6.17 -19.76 12.35
C LYS A 42 6.18 -18.37 11.73
N LEU A 43 5.43 -17.43 12.28
CA LEU A 43 5.24 -16.12 11.67
C LEU A 43 6.07 -15.01 12.32
N VAL A 44 6.61 -15.20 13.54
CA VAL A 44 7.55 -14.21 14.13
C VAL A 44 8.74 -13.94 13.21
N GLY A 45 9.29 -14.98 12.58
CA GLY A 45 10.36 -14.82 11.59
C GLY A 45 9.92 -14.13 10.29
N VAL A 46 8.64 -14.20 9.92
CA VAL A 46 8.09 -13.57 8.70
C VAL A 46 7.75 -12.10 8.96
N VAL A 47 7.20 -11.77 10.12
CA VAL A 47 6.89 -10.39 10.51
C VAL A 47 8.17 -9.57 10.74
N ASN A 48 9.24 -10.21 11.23
CA ASN A 48 10.56 -9.58 11.36
C ASN A 48 11.27 -9.33 10.01
N ILE A 49 10.69 -9.74 8.87
CA ILE A 49 11.13 -9.29 7.53
C ILE A 49 10.61 -7.86 7.25
N SER A 50 10.06 -7.18 8.26
CA SER A 50 9.60 -5.80 8.18
C SER A 50 10.71 -4.86 7.70
N GLU A 51 10.39 -4.22 6.58
CA GLU A 51 10.92 -2.94 6.12
C GLU A 51 12.36 -2.98 5.60
N ASN A 52 12.54 -3.61 4.44
CA ASN A 52 13.28 -2.89 3.40
C ASN A 52 12.51 -1.58 3.16
N LYS A 53 12.81 -0.55 3.95
CA LYS A 53 12.51 0.84 3.62
C LYS A 53 13.11 1.01 2.24
N LYS A 54 12.28 0.92 1.20
CA LYS A 54 12.66 1.42 -0.11
C LYS A 54 12.92 2.90 0.14
N GLU A 55 14.18 3.26 0.34
CA GLU A 55 14.62 4.64 0.28
C GLU A 55 14.22 5.11 -1.11
N TYR A 56 13.06 5.77 -1.18
CA TYR A 56 12.68 6.46 -2.40
C TYR A 56 13.80 7.47 -2.66
N PRO A 57 14.34 7.52 -3.89
CA PRO A 57 15.40 8.47 -4.20
C PRO A 57 14.93 9.87 -3.83
N SER A 58 15.77 10.60 -3.10
CA SER A 58 15.49 11.96 -2.65
C SER A 58 15.01 12.81 -3.83
N ASN A 59 13.90 13.54 -3.64
CA ASN A 59 13.34 14.40 -4.69
C ASN A 59 14.43 15.36 -5.21
N PRO A 60 14.81 15.30 -6.51
CA PRO A 60 15.89 16.10 -7.06
C PRO A 60 15.59 17.62 -7.09
N LEU A 61 14.34 18.00 -6.78
CA LEU A 61 13.89 19.38 -6.68
C LEU A 61 13.81 19.89 -5.24
N ALA A 62 14.04 19.05 -4.22
CA ALA A 62 13.83 19.41 -2.81
C ALA A 62 14.66 20.59 -2.31
N ASN A 63 15.82 20.85 -2.94
CA ASN A 63 16.73 21.94 -2.57
C ASN A 63 16.93 22.98 -3.68
N LYS A 64 16.09 22.94 -4.74
CA LYS A 64 16.17 23.97 -5.79
C LYS A 64 15.38 25.19 -5.36
N GLN A 65 15.96 26.37 -5.55
CA GLN A 65 15.20 27.61 -5.40
C GLN A 65 14.04 27.62 -6.41
N PRO A 66 12.85 28.10 -6.02
CA PRO A 66 11.75 28.29 -6.96
C PRO A 66 12.22 29.11 -8.16
N TYR A 67 11.73 28.79 -9.36
CA TYR A 67 11.99 29.61 -10.54
C TYR A 67 11.51 31.03 -10.25
N PHE A 68 12.45 31.98 -10.28
CA PHE A 68 12.14 33.39 -10.15
C PHE A 68 11.62 33.85 -11.51
N TYR A 69 10.33 34.18 -11.57
CA TYR A 69 9.76 34.82 -12.74
C TYR A 69 10.27 36.27 -12.73
N TYR A 70 11.17 36.60 -13.65
CA TYR A 70 11.61 37.99 -13.88
C TYR A 70 10.53 38.83 -14.57
N ALA A 71 9.41 38.21 -14.95
CA ALA A 71 8.26 38.89 -15.51
C ALA A 71 7.40 39.44 -14.37
N ASP A 72 7.05 40.73 -14.46
CA ASP A 72 6.00 41.31 -13.65
C ASP A 72 4.70 40.54 -13.94
N PRO A 73 4.01 39.96 -12.93
CA PRO A 73 2.74 39.27 -13.16
C PRO A 73 1.64 40.18 -13.72
N GLU A 74 1.81 41.51 -13.66
CA GLU A 74 0.93 42.48 -14.31
C GLU A 74 1.27 42.70 -15.79
N GLU A 75 2.48 42.33 -16.23
CA GLU A 75 2.89 42.40 -17.63
C GLU A 75 2.51 41.11 -18.37
N PRO A 76 1.84 41.20 -19.54
CA PRO A 76 1.56 40.04 -20.35
C PRO A 76 2.87 39.42 -20.84
N ALA A 77 3.02 38.12 -20.66
CA ALA A 77 4.21 37.36 -21.08
C ALA A 77 4.45 37.35 -22.61
N ILE A 78 3.48 37.86 -23.38
CA ILE A 78 3.46 37.93 -24.84
C ILE A 78 3.10 39.38 -25.19
N SER A 79 3.87 40.03 -26.05
CA SER A 79 3.59 41.40 -26.49
C SER A 79 2.27 41.47 -27.26
N VAL A 80 1.60 42.62 -27.24
CA VAL A 80 0.28 42.79 -27.89
C VAL A 80 0.37 42.55 -29.40
N GLU A 81 1.52 42.86 -30.01
CA GLU A 81 1.78 42.62 -31.42
C GLU A 81 1.84 41.12 -31.78
N ASP A 82 2.26 40.26 -30.84
CA ASP A 82 2.30 38.81 -31.03
C ASP A 82 0.93 38.15 -30.78
N TRP A 83 -0.03 38.89 -30.20
CA TRP A 83 -1.44 38.48 -30.09
C TRP A 83 -2.20 38.66 -31.40
N ASP A 84 -1.82 39.62 -32.22
CA ASP A 84 -2.40 39.87 -33.54
C ASP A 84 -1.89 38.84 -34.54
N MET A 85 -2.37 37.60 -34.40
CA MET A 85 -2.39 36.63 -35.48
C MET A 85 -3.40 37.14 -36.51
N GLU A 86 -2.97 38.13 -37.32
CA GLU A 86 -3.72 38.68 -38.43
C GLU A 86 -4.33 37.51 -39.21
N ASN A 87 -5.67 37.46 -39.18
CA ASN A 87 -6.53 36.53 -39.89
C ASN A 87 -6.17 36.52 -41.37
N SER A 88 -5.18 35.71 -41.76
CA SER A 88 -4.79 35.50 -43.15
C SER A 88 -5.76 34.56 -43.86
N TYR A 89 -7.07 34.82 -43.78
CA TYR A 89 -8.00 34.33 -44.77
C TYR A 89 -7.83 35.21 -46.01
N LYS A 90 -6.82 34.89 -46.82
CA LYS A 90 -6.80 35.34 -48.22
C LYS A 90 -8.04 34.76 -48.89
N GLU A 91 -9.08 35.56 -49.06
CA GLU A 91 -10.13 35.31 -50.05
C GLU A 91 -9.44 35.17 -51.42
N VAL A 92 -9.43 33.95 -51.94
CA VAL A 92 -9.06 33.66 -53.31
C VAL A 92 -10.26 34.04 -54.18
N LEU A 93 -10.16 35.19 -54.84
CA LEU A 93 -11.03 35.58 -55.97
C LEU A 93 -10.22 35.50 -57.27
#